data_AF-A0A8R1IBL5-F1
#
_entry.id   AF-A0A8R1IBL5-F1
#
_cell.length_a   1.000
_cell.length_b   1.000
_cell.length_c   1.000
_cell.angle_alpha   90.00
_cell.angle_beta   90.00
_cell.angle_gamma   90.00
#
_symmetry.space_group_name_H-M   'P 1'
#
loop_
_entity.id
_entity.type
_entity.pdbx_description
1 polymer ?
#
loop_
_entity_poly.entity_id
_entity_poly.type
_entity_poly.pdbx_seq_one_letter_code
_entity_poly.pdbx_strand_id
1 'polypeptide(L)'
;MRKGKPGLILHPGSPCNNYKGYCDIFRKCRSVDANGPLARLKNLLFDKRTIETLTQWAQDNWWAVGVGGFIFLVMMALFVKCCAVHTPSTNPNKPPALNIYQTLTRPGTLIVIYSGMREADNDEKNKKIAAATLLLQQQQIILTQFISRTEPQQRLEIVERQNFHNFMSSVNIIVENRATEVRSFA
;
A
#
# COMPACT_ATOMS: atom_id res chain seq x y z
N MET A 1 -47.05 -6.56 -0.84
CA MET A 1 -48.33 -6.99 -0.25
C MET A 1 -49.06 -7.87 -1.26
N ARG A 2 -49.50 -9.07 -0.87
CA ARG A 2 -50.46 -9.84 -1.69
C ARG A 2 -51.80 -9.12 -1.58
N LYS A 3 -52.43 -8.78 -2.70
CA LYS A 3 -53.79 -8.21 -2.69
C LYS A 3 -54.73 -9.22 -2.02
N GLY A 4 -55.47 -8.81 -0.98
CA GLY A 4 -56.60 -9.57 -0.43
C GLY A 4 -56.37 -10.45 0.81
N LYS A 5 -55.28 -10.30 1.58
CA LYS A 5 -55.13 -10.95 2.91
C LYS A 5 -54.57 -9.96 3.95
N PRO A 6 -54.99 -9.99 5.23
CA PRO A 6 -54.33 -9.21 6.27
C PRO A 6 -52.88 -9.68 6.37
N GLY A 7 -51.95 -8.79 6.00
CA GLY A 7 -50.53 -9.11 5.94
C GLY A 7 -49.87 -8.88 7.29
N LEU A 8 -49.05 -9.82 7.75
CA LEU A 8 -48.11 -9.54 8.83
C LEU A 8 -47.14 -8.46 8.35
N ILE A 9 -46.96 -7.43 9.17
CA ILE A 9 -45.98 -6.40 8.96
C ILE A 9 -44.62 -6.95 9.39
N LEU A 10 -43.72 -7.12 8.44
CA LEU A 10 -42.34 -7.50 8.75
C LEU A 10 -41.50 -6.24 9.00
N HIS A 11 -40.52 -6.37 9.89
CA HIS A 11 -39.51 -5.34 10.12
C HIS A 11 -38.69 -5.07 8.83
N PRO A 12 -38.24 -3.83 8.62
CA PRO A 12 -37.33 -3.52 7.51
C PRO A 12 -36.08 -4.41 7.60
N GLY A 13 -35.62 -4.90 6.45
CA GLY A 13 -34.50 -5.85 6.36
C GLY A 13 -34.87 -7.33 6.53
N SER A 14 -36.12 -7.67 6.86
CA SER A 14 -36.57 -9.07 6.91
C SER A 14 -36.50 -9.74 5.53
N PRO A 15 -36.12 -11.04 5.45
CA PRO A 15 -36.17 -11.78 4.19
C PRO A 15 -37.62 -11.95 3.71
N CYS A 16 -37.84 -11.73 2.42
CA CYS A 16 -39.14 -11.90 1.76
C CYS A 16 -38.97 -12.75 0.49
N ASN A 17 -40.07 -13.32 0.00
CA ASN A 17 -40.07 -14.13 -1.23
C ASN A 17 -39.09 -15.33 -1.18
N ASN A 18 -39.25 -16.24 -0.20
CA ASN A 18 -38.40 -17.42 -0.02
C ASN A 18 -36.90 -17.11 0.02
N TYR A 19 -36.50 -16.12 0.83
CA TYR A 19 -35.10 -15.66 0.96
C TYR A 19 -34.47 -15.11 -0.33
N LYS A 20 -35.28 -14.81 -1.36
CA LYS A 20 -34.82 -14.20 -2.62
C LYS A 20 -34.97 -12.69 -2.65
N GLY A 21 -35.29 -12.06 -1.53
CA GLY A 21 -35.48 -10.61 -1.43
C GLY A 21 -35.45 -10.09 0.00
N TYR A 22 -35.36 -8.77 0.13
CA TYR A 22 -35.47 -8.08 1.42
C TYR A 22 -36.58 -7.04 1.38
N CYS A 23 -37.15 -6.77 2.55
CA CYS A 23 -38.16 -5.73 2.72
C CYS A 23 -37.47 -4.37 2.92
N ASP A 24 -37.71 -3.42 2.02
CA ASP A 24 -37.19 -2.05 2.12
C ASP A 24 -37.98 -1.22 3.15
N ILE A 25 -37.50 -0.03 3.51
CA ILE A 25 -38.18 0.91 4.43
C ILE A 25 -39.63 1.23 4.00
N PHE A 26 -39.91 1.14 2.69
CA PHE A 26 -41.24 1.33 2.11
C PHE A 26 -42.12 0.07 2.15
N ARG A 27 -41.71 -0.98 2.89
CA ARG A 27 -42.44 -2.25 3.05
C ARG A 27 -42.73 -2.94 1.70
N LYS A 28 -41.85 -2.72 0.72
CA LYS A 28 -41.85 -3.39 -0.59
C LYS A 28 -40.78 -4.49 -0.58
N CYS A 29 -41.12 -5.64 -1.14
CA CYS A 29 -40.16 -6.75 -1.28
C CYS A 29 -39.33 -6.51 -2.55
N ARG A 30 -38.03 -6.27 -2.40
CA ARG A 30 -37.08 -6.15 -3.52
C ARG A 30 -36.33 -7.46 -3.67
N SER A 31 -36.34 -8.04 -4.87
CA SER A 31 -35.56 -9.25 -5.17
C SER A 31 -34.07 -8.95 -5.13
N VAL A 32 -33.29 -9.89 -4.59
CA VAL A 32 -31.84 -9.92 -4.71
C VAL A 32 -31.52 -10.75 -5.94
N ASP A 33 -31.32 -10.09 -7.08
CA ASP A 33 -30.94 -10.77 -8.32
C ASP A 33 -29.48 -11.22 -8.24
N ALA A 34 -29.27 -12.50 -7.92
CA ALA A 34 -27.96 -13.14 -7.90
C ALA A 34 -27.25 -13.16 -9.27
N ASN A 35 -28.00 -12.94 -10.36
CA ASN A 35 -27.52 -12.86 -11.73
C ASN A 35 -27.79 -11.47 -12.34
N GLY A 36 -27.48 -10.41 -11.60
CA GLY A 36 -27.53 -9.06 -12.14
C GLY A 36 -26.62 -8.87 -13.36
N PRO A 37 -26.82 -7.79 -14.14
CA PRO A 37 -25.94 -7.46 -15.28
C PRO A 37 -24.46 -7.39 -14.89
N LEU A 38 -24.18 -7.07 -13.62
CA LEU A 38 -22.83 -7.05 -13.06
C LEU A 38 -22.20 -8.44 -12.93
N ALA A 39 -22.98 -9.48 -12.58
CA ALA A 39 -22.47 -10.85 -12.49
C ALA A 39 -22.18 -11.44 -13.88
N ARG A 40 -22.99 -11.09 -14.88
CA ARG A 40 -22.75 -11.42 -16.31
C ARG A 40 -21.45 -10.78 -16.81
N LEU A 41 -21.25 -9.50 -16.49
CA LEU A 41 -20.02 -8.78 -16.85
C LEU A 41 -18.79 -9.42 -16.20
N LYS A 42 -18.87 -9.78 -14.91
CA LYS A 42 -17.77 -10.48 -14.23
C LYS A 42 -17.43 -11.80 -14.93
N ASN A 43 -18.42 -12.60 -15.32
CA ASN A 43 -18.14 -13.90 -15.92
C ASN A 43 -17.56 -13.78 -17.35
N LEU A 44 -17.81 -12.67 -18.05
CA LEU A 44 -17.21 -12.39 -19.36
C LEU A 44 -15.79 -11.84 -19.24
N LEU A 45 -15.53 -10.98 -18.25
CA LEU A 45 -14.20 -10.41 -17.98
C LEU A 45 -13.25 -11.40 -17.28
N PHE A 46 -13.78 -12.22 -16.38
CA PHE A 46 -13.03 -13.20 -15.58
C PHE A 46 -13.24 -14.64 -16.06
N ASP A 47 -13.46 -14.84 -17.36
CA ASP A 47 -13.37 -16.18 -17.94
C ASP A 47 -11.92 -16.65 -17.94
N LYS A 48 -11.69 -17.95 -17.69
CA LYS A 48 -10.33 -18.51 -17.56
C LYS A 48 -9.47 -18.23 -18.80
N ARG A 49 -10.07 -18.31 -20.00
CA ARG A 49 -9.36 -18.07 -21.26
C ARG A 49 -8.95 -16.60 -21.42
N THR A 50 -9.79 -15.68 -20.97
CA THR A 50 -9.48 -14.25 -20.99
C THR A 50 -8.33 -13.92 -20.04
N ILE A 51 -8.30 -14.51 -18.85
CA ILE A 51 -7.23 -14.28 -17.86
C ILE A 51 -5.89 -14.85 -18.32
N GLU A 52 -5.87 -16.04 -18.93
CA GLU A 52 -4.66 -16.62 -19.51
C GLU A 52 -4.09 -15.72 -20.62
N THR A 53 -4.95 -15.24 -21.52
CA THR A 53 -4.56 -14.34 -22.61
C THR A 53 -4.04 -12.99 -22.08
N LEU A 54 -4.70 -12.42 -21.08
CA LEU A 54 -4.27 -11.16 -20.44
C LEU A 54 -2.93 -11.31 -19.72
N THR A 55 -2.69 -12.47 -19.09
CA THR A 55 -1.45 -12.74 -18.37
C THR A 55 -0.28 -12.87 -19.34
N GLN A 56 -0.46 -13.59 -20.44
CA GLN A 56 0.54 -13.68 -21.51
C GLN A 56 0.85 -12.31 -22.11
N TRP A 57 -0.18 -11.54 -22.44
CA TRP A 57 -0.02 -10.18 -22.95
C TRP A 57 0.70 -9.25 -21.96
N ALA A 58 0.39 -9.36 -20.66
CA ALA A 58 1.02 -8.56 -19.62
C ALA A 58 2.51 -8.93 -19.41
N GLN A 59 2.89 -10.19 -19.60
CA GLN A 59 4.28 -10.63 -19.58
C GLN A 59 5.05 -10.07 -20.79
N ASP A 60 4.45 -10.13 -21.98
CA ASP A 60 5.06 -9.59 -23.21
C ASP A 60 5.17 -8.06 -23.18
N ASN A 61 4.21 -7.36 -22.54
CA ASN A 61 4.13 -5.91 -22.46
C ASN A 61 4.25 -5.38 -21.02
N TRP A 62 5.18 -5.93 -20.25
CA TRP A 62 5.41 -5.54 -18.85
C TRP A 62 5.67 -4.03 -18.66
N TRP A 63 6.29 -3.38 -19.65
CA TRP A 63 6.52 -1.93 -19.65
C TRP A 63 5.22 -1.12 -19.66
N ALA A 64 4.20 -1.57 -20.39
CA ALA A 64 2.89 -0.91 -20.47
C ALA A 64 2.14 -1.02 -19.14
N VAL A 65 2.25 -2.18 -18.46
CA VAL A 65 1.72 -2.38 -17.10
C VAL A 65 2.44 -1.48 -16.10
N GLY A 66 3.77 -1.37 -16.19
CA GLY A 66 4.58 -0.47 -15.35
C GLY A 66 4.20 1.01 -15.52
N VAL A 67 4.11 1.47 -16.77
CA VAL A 67 3.71 2.86 -17.09
C VAL A 67 2.27 3.14 -16.66
N GLY A 68 1.34 2.22 -16.92
CA GLY A 68 -0.05 2.35 -16.50
C GLY A 68 -0.22 2.44 -14.97
N GLY A 69 0.51 1.60 -14.23
CA GLY A 69 0.53 1.65 -12.76
C GLY A 69 1.09 2.96 -12.21
N PHE A 70 2.18 3.46 -12.81
CA PHE A 70 2.76 4.75 -12.41
C PHE A 70 1.80 5.93 -12.70
N ILE A 71 1.18 5.97 -13.88
CA ILE A 71 0.19 6.99 -14.24
C ILE A 71 -1.01 6.96 -13.29
N PHE A 72 -1.52 5.78 -12.97
CA PHE A 72 -2.64 5.63 -12.03
C PHE A 72 -2.28 6.15 -10.63
N LEU A 73 -1.08 5.85 -10.14
CA LEU A 73 -0.60 6.31 -8.84
C LEU A 73 -0.45 7.84 -8.79
N VAL A 74 0.11 8.45 -9.84
CA VAL A 74 0.20 9.90 -9.98
C VAL A 74 -1.19 10.52 -10.06
N MET A 75 -2.10 9.95 -10.84
CA MET A 75 -3.48 10.43 -10.97
C MET A 75 -4.23 10.35 -9.64
N MET A 76 -4.07 9.25 -8.88
CA MET A 76 -4.68 9.11 -7.56
C MET A 76 -4.14 10.15 -6.57
N ALA A 77 -2.82 10.41 -6.60
CA ALA A 77 -2.19 11.43 -5.77
C ALA A 77 -2.67 12.85 -6.14
N LEU A 78 -2.80 13.16 -7.43
CA LEU A 78 -3.35 14.41 -7.93
C LEU A 78 -4.82 14.56 -7.51
N PHE A 79 -5.62 13.51 -7.67
CA PHE A 79 -7.03 13.50 -7.27
C PHE A 79 -7.20 13.77 -5.78
N VAL A 80 -6.44 13.07 -4.92
CA VAL A 80 -6.45 13.32 -3.45
C VAL A 80 -6.09 14.77 -3.14
N LYS A 81 -5.12 15.35 -3.86
CA LYS A 81 -4.72 16.75 -3.65
C LYS A 81 -5.77 17.76 -4.13
N CYS A 82 -6.42 17.48 -5.26
CA CYS A 82 -7.56 18.27 -5.76
C CYS A 82 -8.75 18.18 -4.79
N CYS A 83 -9.12 16.97 -4.37
CA CYS A 83 -10.22 16.76 -3.42
C CYS A 83 -9.93 17.34 -2.05
N ALA A 84 -8.69 17.31 -1.55
CA ALA A 84 -8.29 17.96 -0.30
C ALA A 84 -8.43 19.49 -0.37
N VAL A 85 -8.27 20.09 -1.56
CA VAL A 85 -8.48 21.53 -1.76
C VAL A 85 -9.97 21.89 -1.81
N HIS A 86 -10.82 20.97 -2.27
CA HIS A 86 -12.26 21.20 -2.46
C HIS A 86 -13.14 20.65 -1.34
N THR A 87 -12.59 19.92 -0.38
CA THR A 87 -13.33 19.42 0.79
C THR A 87 -13.16 20.43 1.94
N PRO A 88 -14.17 21.27 2.23
CA PRO A 88 -14.09 22.19 3.36
C PRO A 88 -14.01 21.38 4.67
N SER A 89 -12.95 21.61 5.43
CA SER A 89 -12.78 20.96 6.73
C SER A 89 -13.62 21.69 7.77
N THR A 90 -14.60 21.00 8.37
CA THR A 90 -15.41 21.48 9.50
C THR A 90 -14.60 21.58 10.82
N ASN A 91 -13.27 21.46 10.76
CA ASN A 91 -12.40 21.47 11.92
C ASN A 91 -11.96 22.91 12.25
N PRO A 92 -12.40 23.49 13.39
CA PRO A 92 -12.10 24.87 13.77
C PRO A 92 -10.63 25.14 14.16
N ASN A 93 -9.79 24.11 14.30
CA ASN A 93 -8.36 24.25 14.63
C ASN A 93 -7.42 24.14 13.42
N LYS A 94 -7.94 24.04 12.19
CA LYS A 94 -7.11 24.07 10.98
C LYS A 94 -7.16 25.46 10.36
N PRO A 95 -6.03 26.03 9.91
CA PRO A 95 -6.06 27.29 9.18
C PRO A 95 -6.97 27.12 7.95
N PRO A 96 -7.87 28.08 7.68
CA PRO A 96 -8.83 27.96 6.60
C PRO A 96 -8.09 27.86 5.25
N ALA A 97 -8.56 26.98 4.37
CA ALA A 97 -8.01 26.83 3.03
C ALA A 97 -8.10 28.18 2.30
N LEU A 98 -6.95 28.74 1.89
CA LEU A 98 -6.91 29.98 1.12
C LEU A 98 -7.60 29.80 -0.24
N ASN A 99 -8.39 30.79 -0.64
CA ASN A 99 -9.06 30.80 -1.94
C ASN A 99 -8.05 30.76 -3.09
N ILE A 100 -8.27 29.85 -4.03
CA ILE A 100 -7.37 29.58 -5.18
C ILE A 100 -7.09 30.87 -5.98
N TYR A 101 -8.10 31.75 -6.13
CA TYR A 101 -7.96 33.05 -6.79
C TYR A 101 -6.91 33.97 -6.14
N GLN A 102 -6.81 33.95 -4.81
CA GLN A 102 -5.81 34.75 -4.08
C GLN A 102 -4.39 34.16 -4.24
N THR A 103 -4.30 32.83 -4.38
CA THR A 103 -3.04 32.11 -4.66
C THR A 103 -2.52 32.37 -6.08
N LEU A 104 -3.39 32.48 -7.10
CA LEU A 104 -2.97 32.83 -8.46
C LEU A 104 -2.56 34.29 -8.61
N THR A 105 -3.14 35.20 -7.82
CA THR A 105 -2.85 36.63 -7.89
C THR A 105 -1.47 36.99 -7.30
N ARG A 106 -0.91 36.11 -6.44
CA ARG A 106 0.44 36.24 -5.88
C ARG A 106 1.16 34.87 -5.83
N PRO A 107 1.82 34.45 -6.92
CA PRO A 107 2.46 33.13 -6.99
C PRO A 107 3.58 32.94 -5.95
N GLY A 108 4.21 34.03 -5.48
CA GLY A 108 5.24 33.97 -4.45
C GLY A 108 4.74 33.43 -3.09
N THR A 109 3.47 33.62 -2.75
CA THR A 109 2.91 33.14 -1.48
C THR A 109 2.68 31.63 -1.49
N LEU A 110 2.47 31.03 -2.68
CA LEU A 110 2.34 29.58 -2.84
C LEU A 110 3.66 28.88 -2.50
N ILE A 111 4.80 29.46 -2.90
CA ILE A 111 6.13 28.93 -2.58
C ILE A 111 6.35 28.94 -1.06
N VAL A 112 5.93 29.99 -0.36
CA VAL A 112 6.07 30.13 1.10
C VAL A 112 5.13 29.19 1.87
N ILE A 113 3.90 29.02 1.40
CA ILE A 113 2.93 28.10 2.02
C ILE A 113 3.33 26.64 1.77
N TYR A 114 3.80 26.35 0.55
CA TYR A 114 4.27 25.02 0.19
C TYR A 114 5.59 24.68 0.88
N SER A 115 6.51 25.65 1.03
CA SER A 115 7.70 25.49 1.85
C SER A 115 7.31 25.24 3.30
N GLY A 116 6.35 25.98 3.86
CA GLY A 116 5.86 25.78 5.23
C GLY A 116 5.22 24.41 5.47
N MET A 117 4.39 23.91 4.54
CA MET A 117 3.83 22.55 4.63
C MET A 117 4.89 21.46 4.49
N ARG A 118 5.87 21.66 3.60
CA ARG A 118 7.00 20.75 3.41
C ARG A 118 7.92 20.76 4.64
N GLU A 119 8.14 21.93 5.25
CA GLU A 119 8.90 22.11 6.48
C GLU A 119 8.21 21.41 7.66
N ALA A 120 6.89 21.50 7.78
CA ALA A 120 6.14 20.80 8.82
C ALA A 120 6.16 19.26 8.67
N ASP A 121 6.05 18.75 7.44
CA ASP A 121 6.20 17.30 7.17
C ASP A 121 7.63 16.81 7.47
N ASN A 122 8.63 17.61 7.08
CA ASN A 122 10.03 17.31 7.38
C ASN A 122 10.33 17.38 8.88
N ASP A 123 9.75 18.32 9.63
CA ASP A 123 9.94 18.44 11.08
C ASP A 123 9.37 17.22 11.84
N GLU A 124 8.14 16.81 11.50
CA GLU A 124 7.52 15.61 12.06
C GLU A 124 8.32 14.34 11.71
N LYS A 125 8.84 14.25 10.48
CA LYS A 125 9.71 13.15 10.07
C LYS A 125 11.06 13.19 10.80
N ASN A 126 11.66 14.36 10.97
CA ASN A 126 12.93 14.55 11.68
C ASN A 126 12.79 14.21 13.16
N LYS A 127 11.66 14.55 13.79
CA LYS A 127 11.34 14.16 15.18
C LYS A 127 11.24 12.65 15.33
N LYS A 128 10.62 11.95 14.37
CA LYS A 128 10.56 10.48 14.33
C LYS A 128 11.94 9.86 14.13
N ILE A 129 12.75 10.42 13.22
CA ILE A 129 14.12 9.99 12.98
C ILE A 129 15.00 10.20 14.23
N ALA A 130 14.87 11.35 14.90
CA ALA A 130 15.60 11.64 16.13
C ALA A 130 15.24 10.65 17.25
N ALA A 131 13.95 10.37 17.44
CA ALA A 131 13.49 9.36 18.39
C ALA A 131 14.03 7.95 18.06
N ALA A 132 14.01 7.54 16.78
CA ALA A 132 14.56 6.26 16.34
C ALA A 132 16.09 6.18 16.53
N THR A 133 16.80 7.28 16.30
CA THR A 133 18.26 7.37 16.47
C THR A 133 18.66 7.23 17.94
N LEU A 134 17.90 7.85 18.85
CA LEU A 134 18.11 7.69 20.30
C LEU A 134 17.87 6.24 20.76
N LEU A 135 16.85 5.57 20.24
CA LEU A 135 16.62 4.15 20.53
C LEU A 135 17.75 3.27 20.01
N LEU A 136 18.24 3.51 18.78
CA LEU A 136 19.38 2.78 18.23
C LEU A 136 20.66 3.02 19.04
N GLN A 137 20.93 4.25 19.48
CA GLN A 137 22.05 4.56 20.37
C GLN A 137 21.93 3.83 21.71
N GLN A 138 20.74 3.79 22.30
CA GLN A 138 20.49 3.04 23.53
C GLN A 138 20.71 1.53 23.36
N GLN A 139 20.29 0.97 22.22
CA GLN A 139 20.54 -0.45 21.87
C GLN A 139 22.03 -0.75 21.73
N GLN A 140 22.80 0.13 21.06
CA GLN A 140 24.25 -0.04 20.93
C GLN A 140 24.95 0.01 22.30
N ILE A 141 24.57 0.92 23.20
CA ILE A 141 25.15 1.00 24.55
C ILE A 141 24.88 -0.29 25.34
N ILE A 142 23.66 -0.80 25.32
CA ILE A 142 23.30 -2.06 26.01
C ILE A 142 24.08 -3.25 25.43
N LEU A 143 24.20 -3.34 24.11
CA LEU A 143 25.02 -4.35 23.43
C LEU A 143 26.49 -4.25 23.85
N THR A 144 27.04 -3.04 23.91
CA THR A 144 28.45 -2.81 24.30
C THR A 144 28.67 -3.21 25.77
N GLN A 145 27.73 -2.89 26.66
CA GLN A 145 27.78 -3.31 28.07
C GLN A 145 27.60 -4.81 28.26
N PHE A 146 26.77 -5.47 27.43
CA PHE A 146 26.59 -6.92 27.44
C PHE A 146 27.87 -7.64 26.97
N ILE A 147 28.47 -7.18 25.86
CA ILE A 147 29.73 -7.71 25.32
C ILE A 147 30.87 -7.53 26.33
N SER A 148 30.96 -6.37 27.00
CA SER A 148 31.97 -6.13 28.04
C SER A 148 31.78 -7.01 29.29
N ARG A 149 30.57 -7.53 29.53
CA ARG A 149 30.27 -8.45 30.65
C ARG A 149 30.65 -9.91 30.36
N THR A 150 30.87 -10.27 29.09
CA THR A 150 31.10 -11.66 28.64
C THR A 150 32.58 -12.07 28.49
N GLU A 151 33.52 -11.20 28.87
CA GLU A 151 34.97 -11.38 28.63
C GLU A 151 35.74 -12.08 29.77
N PRO A 152 35.35 -13.31 30.16
CA PRO A 152 36.40 -14.29 30.46
C PRO A 152 36.23 -15.65 29.76
N GLN A 153 35.29 -15.82 28.80
CA GLN A 153 35.07 -17.15 28.17
C GLN A 153 35.05 -17.25 26.64
N GLN A 154 35.14 -16.17 25.85
CA GLN A 154 34.99 -16.28 24.38
C GLN A 154 36.30 -16.13 23.59
N ARG A 155 37.38 -16.78 24.02
CA ARG A 155 38.62 -16.89 23.23
C ARG A 155 38.62 -18.08 22.27
N LEU A 156 37.44 -18.58 21.87
CA LEU A 156 37.27 -19.72 20.96
C LEU A 156 36.46 -19.44 19.66
N GLU A 157 35.50 -18.50 19.64
CA GLU A 157 34.69 -18.24 18.42
C GLU A 157 35.39 -17.41 17.33
N ILE A 158 36.42 -16.64 17.68
CA ILE A 158 37.11 -15.77 16.72
C ILE A 158 37.90 -16.60 15.68
N VAL A 159 38.37 -17.80 16.06
CA VAL A 159 39.07 -18.71 15.13
C VAL A 159 38.11 -19.36 14.14
N GLU A 160 36.88 -19.69 14.57
CA GLU A 160 35.89 -20.34 13.72
C GLU A 160 35.28 -19.38 12.68
N ARG A 161 34.99 -18.13 13.08
CA ARG A 161 34.51 -17.11 12.15
C ARG A 161 35.58 -16.72 11.11
N GLN A 162 36.86 -16.72 11.49
CA GLN A 162 37.96 -16.47 10.54
C GLN A 162 38.13 -17.62 9.55
N ASN A 163 38.02 -18.87 10.02
CA ASN A 163 38.03 -20.05 9.13
C ASN A 163 36.85 -20.07 8.16
N PHE A 164 35.65 -19.68 8.59
CA PHE A 164 34.48 -19.59 7.70
C PHE A 164 34.64 -18.49 6.64
N HIS A 165 35.21 -17.34 6.99
CA HIS A 165 35.47 -16.26 6.04
C HIS A 165 36.55 -16.66 5.00
N ASN A 166 37.58 -17.39 5.44
CA ASN A 166 38.61 -17.95 4.56
C ASN A 166 38.03 -19.05 3.63
N PHE A 167 37.07 -19.84 4.11
CA PHE A 167 36.35 -20.85 3.32
C PHE A 167 35.43 -20.21 2.27
N MET A 168 34.62 -19.21 2.63
CA MET A 168 33.73 -18.54 1.68
C MET A 168 34.51 -17.80 0.58
N SER A 169 35.68 -17.26 0.90
CA SER A 169 36.55 -16.60 -0.08
C SER A 169 37.14 -17.60 -1.10
N SER A 170 37.49 -18.82 -0.67
CA SER A 170 37.99 -19.88 -1.57
C SER A 170 36.89 -20.52 -2.43
N VAL A 171 35.67 -20.68 -1.90
CA VAL A 171 34.51 -21.14 -2.69
C VAL A 171 34.13 -20.11 -3.75
N ASN A 172 34.19 -18.81 -3.45
CA ASN A 172 33.88 -17.77 -4.43
C ASN A 172 34.85 -17.79 -5.63
N ILE A 173 36.15 -18.05 -5.40
CA ILE A 173 37.15 -18.19 -6.48
C ILE A 173 36.87 -19.44 -7.35
N ILE A 174 36.40 -20.55 -6.76
CA ILE A 174 36.04 -21.77 -7.52
C ILE A 174 34.77 -21.55 -8.35
N VAL A 175 33.78 -20.82 -7.82
CA VAL A 175 32.54 -20.48 -8.54
C VAL A 175 32.81 -19.51 -9.69
N GLU A 176 33.66 -18.50 -9.48
CA GLU A 176 34.05 -17.54 -10.52
C GLU A 176 34.81 -18.26 -11.67
N ASN A 177 35.74 -19.16 -11.34
CA ASN A 177 36.47 -19.96 -12.33
C ASN A 177 35.55 -20.94 -13.09
N ARG A 178 34.53 -21.52 -12.43
CA ARG A 178 33.54 -22.39 -13.09
C ARG A 178 32.57 -21.59 -13.96
N ALA A 179 32.25 -20.34 -13.60
CA ALA A 179 31.41 -19.45 -14.43
C ALA A 179 32.11 -19.00 -15.72
N THR A 180 33.44 -18.86 -15.70
CA THR A 180 34.25 -18.62 -16.91
C THR A 180 34.35 -19.84 -17.81
N GLU A 181 34.36 -21.06 -17.26
CA GLU A 181 34.47 -22.30 -18.06
C GLU A 181 33.17 -22.61 -18.83
N VAL A 182 32.00 -22.40 -18.21
CA VAL A 182 30.67 -22.59 -18.84
C VAL A 182 30.41 -21.58 -19.97
N ARG A 183 31.01 -20.37 -19.91
CA ARG A 183 30.93 -19.38 -20.99
C ARG A 183 31.79 -19.72 -22.22
N SER A 184 32.69 -20.70 -22.13
CA SER A 184 33.53 -21.13 -23.27
C SER A 184 32.92 -22.29 -24.07
N PHE A 185 31.79 -22.85 -23.62
CA PHE A 185 31.08 -23.97 -24.26
C PHE A 185 29.71 -23.59 -24.85
N ALA A 186 29.41 -22.28 -24.97
CA ALA A 186 28.25 -21.73 -25.67
C ALA A 186 28.70 -20.85 -26.84
#